data_AF-A0A1Y2CIA0-F1
#
_entry.id   AF-A0A1Y2CIA0-F1
#
_cell.length_a   1.000
_cell.length_b   1.000
_cell.length_c   1.000
_cell.angle_alpha   90.00
_cell.angle_beta   90.00
_cell.angle_gamma   90.00
#
_symmetry.space_group_name_H-M   'P 1'
#
loop_
_entity.id
_entity.type
_entity.pdbx_description
1 polymer ?
#
loop_
_entity_poly.entity_id
_entity_poly.type
_entity_poly.pdbx_seq_one_letter_code
_entity_poly.pdbx_strand_id
1 'polypeptide(L)'
;MLSRTLDLFSPRMDLFDDLTLVTSVYLTPPYLLTCRVLLLLYALITLIATISTGTPFYGYFTDWTLLGIVMYLGLVPGCVYNTALVTIDANNIEKIKARNGWVRYTTWALYVVPATCVYCQVTCSQHIINSVIMLFELVFGRVPLAYCHFPLFLTISLLFLAIAVVFHAQTGVWSYEFLDTSRNMWWAYYLGVSVLFVL
;
A
#
# COMPACT_ATOMS: atom_id res chain seq x y z
N MET A 1 -8.48 26.49 27.00
CA MET A 1 -9.47 26.42 25.90
C MET A 1 -8.88 25.98 24.56
N LEU A 2 -7.57 26.18 24.30
CA LEU A 2 -6.88 25.73 23.08
C LEU A 2 -6.62 24.22 22.97
N SER A 3 -6.79 23.43 24.05
CA SER A 3 -6.55 21.98 23.99
C SER A 3 -7.70 21.17 23.37
N ARG A 4 -8.93 21.72 23.34
CA ARG A 4 -10.11 20.99 22.81
C ARG A 4 -10.29 21.07 21.30
N THR A 5 -9.73 22.07 20.64
CA THR A 5 -9.84 22.24 19.18
C THR A 5 -8.86 21.35 18.40
N LEU A 6 -7.76 20.92 19.02
CA LEU A 6 -6.82 19.98 18.39
C LEU A 6 -7.37 18.54 18.33
N ASP A 7 -8.25 18.16 19.26
CA ASP A 7 -8.87 16.83 19.26
C ASP A 7 -9.87 16.62 18.12
N LEU A 8 -10.46 17.71 17.59
CA LEU A 8 -11.48 17.64 16.53
C LEU A 8 -10.91 17.24 15.16
N PHE A 9 -9.59 17.42 14.96
CA PHE A 9 -8.88 17.01 13.75
C PHE A 9 -7.99 15.78 13.97
N SER A 10 -7.95 15.24 15.19
CA SER A 10 -7.22 14.00 15.45
C SER A 10 -7.99 12.84 14.81
N PRO A 11 -7.36 12.01 13.95
CA PRO A 11 -8.01 10.83 13.41
C PRO A 11 -8.60 9.98 14.54
N ARG A 12 -9.78 9.40 14.33
CA ARG A 12 -10.38 8.45 15.28
C ARG A 12 -9.53 7.19 15.36
N MET A 13 -8.57 7.20 16.28
CA MET A 13 -7.56 6.14 16.44
C MET A 13 -8.11 4.85 17.06
N ASP A 14 -9.32 4.88 17.59
CA ASP A 14 -10.04 3.72 18.13
C ASP A 14 -10.40 2.68 17.04
N LEU A 15 -10.50 3.11 15.78
CA LEU A 15 -10.68 2.23 14.62
C LEU A 15 -9.37 1.59 14.14
N PHE A 16 -8.22 2.07 14.62
CA PHE A 16 -6.89 1.58 14.24
C PHE A 16 -6.30 0.78 15.40
N ASP A 17 -6.69 -0.49 15.48
CA ASP A 17 -6.13 -1.41 16.47
C ASP A 17 -4.64 -1.62 16.20
N ASP A 18 -3.78 -1.06 17.07
CA ASP A 18 -2.33 -1.13 16.94
C ASP A 18 -1.80 -2.56 16.92
N LEU A 19 -2.56 -3.52 17.46
CA LEU A 19 -2.23 -4.93 17.42
C LEU A 19 -2.37 -5.51 16.01
N THR A 20 -3.22 -4.94 15.15
CA THR A 20 -3.49 -5.45 13.80
C THR A 20 -2.29 -5.33 12.87
N LEU A 21 -1.43 -4.33 13.12
CA LEU A 21 -0.23 -4.08 12.31
C LEU A 21 0.94 -5.01 12.68
N VAL A 22 0.88 -5.68 13.84
CA VAL A 22 2.01 -6.46 14.39
C VAL A 22 1.71 -7.93 14.64
N THR A 23 0.43 -8.32 14.63
CA THR A 23 0.01 -9.69 14.91
C THR A 23 -0.76 -10.30 13.75
N SER A 24 -0.68 -11.62 13.67
CA SER A 24 -1.42 -12.44 12.71
C SER A 24 -2.46 -13.28 13.44
N VAL A 25 -3.51 -13.71 12.74
CA VAL A 25 -4.43 -14.75 13.22
C VAL A 25 -3.78 -16.14 13.07
N TYR A 26 -2.98 -16.34 12.04
CA TYR A 26 -2.47 -17.65 11.62
C TYR A 26 -1.00 -17.88 11.96
N LEU A 27 -0.19 -16.81 12.06
CA LEU A 27 1.26 -16.88 12.30
C LEU A 27 1.62 -16.33 13.67
N THR A 28 2.62 -16.92 14.32
CA THR A 28 3.23 -16.29 15.50
C THR A 28 4.06 -15.07 15.09
N PRO A 29 4.29 -14.08 15.98
CA PRO A 29 5.04 -12.88 15.63
C PRO A 29 6.43 -13.13 15.01
N PRO A 30 7.24 -14.11 15.48
CA PRO A 30 8.51 -14.44 14.82
C PRO A 30 8.36 -14.92 13.37
N TYR A 31 7.39 -15.80 13.07
CA TYR A 31 7.17 -16.27 11.70
C TYR A 31 6.66 -15.16 10.79
N LEU A 32 5.73 -14.33 11.29
CA LEU A 32 5.24 -13.16 10.57
C LEU A 32 6.39 -12.18 10.26
N LEU A 33 7.29 -11.95 11.24
CA LEU A 33 8.47 -11.12 11.04
C LEU A 33 9.38 -11.69 9.95
N THR A 34 9.67 -12.99 9.98
CA THR A 34 10.49 -13.64 8.95
C THR A 34 9.88 -13.45 7.56
N CYS A 35 8.58 -13.70 7.39
CA CYS A 35 7.90 -13.47 6.12
C CYS A 35 8.01 -12.01 5.66
N ARG A 36 7.72 -11.05 6.55
CA ARG A 36 7.80 -9.61 6.23
C ARG A 36 9.20 -9.16 5.85
N VAL A 37 10.24 -9.69 6.51
CA VAL A 37 11.64 -9.42 6.15
C VAL A 37 11.94 -9.96 4.75
N LEU A 38 11.50 -11.18 4.42
CA LEU A 38 11.71 -11.75 3.08
C LEU A 38 10.99 -10.94 1.99
N LEU A 39 9.74 -10.53 2.24
CA LEU A 39 8.97 -9.69 1.31
C LEU A 39 9.60 -8.30 1.15
N LEU A 40 10.11 -7.71 2.24
CA LEU A 40 10.83 -6.43 2.20
C LEU A 40 12.13 -6.54 1.39
N LEU A 41 12.91 -7.60 1.61
CA LEU A 41 14.14 -7.84 0.86
C LEU A 41 13.85 -8.00 -0.64
N TYR A 42 12.83 -8.78 -0.99
CA TYR A 42 12.39 -8.92 -2.37
C TYR A 42 12.00 -7.57 -2.98
N ALA A 43 11.17 -6.78 -2.30
CA ALA A 43 10.71 -5.49 -2.79
C ALA A 43 11.88 -4.51 -2.97
N LEU A 44 12.82 -4.49 -2.03
CA LEU A 44 14.04 -3.68 -2.11
C LEU A 44 14.94 -4.08 -3.29
N ILE A 45 15.22 -5.38 -3.44
CA ILE A 45 16.06 -5.88 -4.54
C ILE A 45 15.43 -5.53 -5.88
N THR A 46 14.11 -5.75 -6.02
CA THR A 46 13.39 -5.45 -7.25
C THR A 46 13.39 -3.96 -7.55
N LEU A 47 13.12 -3.12 -6.54
CA LEU A 47 13.15 -1.67 -6.67
C LEU A 47 14.53 -1.18 -7.11
N ILE A 48 15.60 -1.67 -6.47
CA ILE A 48 16.98 -1.32 -6.83
C ILE A 48 17.30 -1.79 -8.25
N ALA A 49 16.91 -3.01 -8.63
CA ALA A 49 17.13 -3.53 -9.98
C ALA A 49 16.42 -2.67 -11.04
N THR A 50 15.16 -2.31 -10.82
CA THR A 50 14.38 -1.43 -11.71
C THR A 50 15.01 -0.05 -11.86
N ILE A 51 15.51 0.54 -10.76
CA ILE A 51 16.23 1.82 -10.82
C ILE A 51 17.55 1.64 -11.60
N SER A 52 18.24 0.53 -11.39
CA SER A 52 19.56 0.25 -11.99
C SER A 52 19.49 -0.02 -13.50
N THR A 53 18.37 -0.52 -14.02
CA THR A 53 18.18 -0.76 -15.46
C THR A 53 17.96 0.53 -16.25
N GLY A 54 17.83 1.68 -15.60
CA GLY A 54 17.56 2.97 -16.26
C GLY A 54 16.19 3.03 -16.93
N THR A 55 15.32 2.05 -16.65
CA THR A 55 13.92 2.08 -17.05
C THR A 55 13.28 3.32 -16.43
N PRO A 56 12.63 4.19 -17.22
CA PRO A 56 12.02 5.40 -16.70
C PRO A 56 11.03 5.05 -15.58
N PHE A 57 11.34 5.50 -14.36
CA PHE A 57 10.49 5.34 -13.18
C PHE A 57 9.15 6.10 -13.29
N TYR A 58 9.06 6.95 -14.31
CA TYR A 58 7.92 7.82 -14.60
C TYR A 58 7.05 7.14 -15.65
N GLY A 59 5.96 6.51 -15.22
CA GLY A 59 4.94 5.99 -16.12
C GLY A 59 4.16 4.80 -15.56
N TYR A 60 4.84 3.91 -14.83
CA TYR A 60 4.24 2.68 -14.33
C TYR A 60 3.97 2.73 -12.83
N PHE A 61 2.71 2.54 -12.46
CA PHE A 61 2.15 2.52 -11.12
C PHE A 61 2.80 1.41 -10.31
N THR A 62 3.27 0.37 -10.99
CA THR A 62 4.06 -0.74 -10.49
C THR A 62 5.35 -0.32 -9.80
N ASP A 63 6.07 0.64 -10.37
CA ASP A 63 7.33 1.12 -9.79
C ASP A 63 7.04 1.91 -8.50
N TRP A 64 5.92 2.63 -8.49
CA TRP A 64 5.37 3.27 -7.30
C TRP A 64 4.80 2.26 -6.29
N THR A 65 4.30 1.11 -6.75
CA THR A 65 3.85 0.01 -5.89
C THR A 65 5.02 -0.58 -5.11
N LEU A 66 6.16 -0.86 -5.75
CA LEU A 66 7.34 -1.39 -5.07
C LEU A 66 7.88 -0.39 -4.05
N LEU A 67 7.93 0.90 -4.41
CA LEU A 67 8.28 1.96 -3.48
C LEU A 67 7.29 2.02 -2.30
N GLY A 68 5.99 1.91 -2.57
CA GLY A 68 4.93 1.84 -1.56
C GLY A 68 5.07 0.66 -0.61
N ILE A 69 5.36 -0.54 -1.14
CA ILE A 69 5.61 -1.76 -0.36
C ILE A 69 6.86 -1.58 0.52
N VAL A 70 7.94 -1.03 -0.02
CA VAL A 70 9.16 -0.73 0.76
C VAL A 70 8.86 0.27 1.88
N MET A 71 8.08 1.32 1.59
CA MET A 71 7.69 2.30 2.60
C MET A 71 6.84 1.66 3.70
N TYR A 72 5.88 0.83 3.32
CA TYR A 72 4.98 0.12 4.25
C TYR A 72 5.71 -0.90 5.13
N LEU A 73 6.52 -1.78 4.52
CA LEU A 73 7.21 -2.84 5.24
C LEU A 73 8.42 -2.30 6.02
N GLY A 74 9.19 -1.38 5.43
CA GLY A 74 10.52 -1.01 5.89
C GLY A 74 10.66 0.34 6.59
N LEU A 75 9.90 1.38 6.22
CA LEU A 75 10.14 2.74 6.73
C LEU A 75 9.63 2.88 8.17
N VAL A 76 10.47 3.28 9.13
CA VAL A 76 10.07 3.40 10.54
C VAL A 76 8.88 4.38 10.67
N PRO A 77 7.70 3.91 11.12
CA PRO A 77 7.41 2.68 11.87
C PRO A 77 6.68 1.62 11.03
N GLY A 78 7.41 0.99 10.13
CA GLY A 78 6.87 0.01 9.19
C GLY A 78 6.56 -1.31 9.88
N CYS A 79 5.92 -2.21 9.13
CA CYS A 79 5.47 -3.48 9.69
C CYS A 79 6.61 -4.36 10.20
N VAL A 80 7.77 -4.38 9.53
CA VAL A 80 8.95 -5.13 10.00
C VAL A 80 9.42 -4.60 11.35
N TYR A 81 9.58 -3.29 11.49
CA TYR A 81 10.04 -2.67 12.73
C TYR A 81 9.08 -2.95 13.89
N ASN A 82 7.78 -2.77 13.68
CA ASN A 82 6.79 -2.97 14.73
C ASN A 82 6.68 -4.45 15.14
N THR A 83 6.74 -5.37 14.17
CA THR A 83 6.72 -6.83 14.46
C THR A 83 7.99 -7.26 15.20
N ALA A 84 9.15 -6.68 14.85
CA ALA A 84 10.41 -6.94 15.54
C ALA A 84 10.36 -6.48 17.00
N LEU A 85 9.81 -5.29 17.27
CA LEU A 85 9.63 -4.81 18.64
C LEU A 85 8.78 -5.76 19.49
N VAL A 86 7.65 -6.22 18.96
CA VAL A 86 6.77 -7.17 19.68
C VAL A 86 7.42 -8.54 19.86
N THR A 87 8.25 -8.96 18.90
CA THR A 87 9.00 -10.23 18.98
C THR A 87 10.08 -10.18 20.05
N ILE A 88 10.71 -9.02 20.26
CA ILE A 88 11.73 -8.82 21.30
C ILE A 88 11.10 -8.81 22.69
N ASP A 89 10.01 -8.07 22.87
CA ASP A 89 9.32 -7.94 24.15
C ASP A 89 7.85 -7.57 23.91
N ALA A 90 6.93 -8.40 24.42
CA ALA A 90 5.49 -8.17 24.32
C ALA A 90 5.06 -6.83 24.94
N ASN A 91 5.79 -6.31 25.94
CA ASN A 91 5.51 -5.02 26.56
C ASN A 91 5.79 -3.83 25.61
N ASN A 92 6.49 -4.04 24.50
CA ASN A 92 6.70 -2.99 23.50
C ASN A 92 5.40 -2.59 22.77
N ILE A 93 4.31 -3.36 22.91
CA ILE A 93 2.98 -2.97 22.41
C ILE A 93 2.56 -1.62 23.00
N GLU A 94 2.79 -1.39 24.29
CA GLU A 94 2.43 -0.13 24.94
C GLU A 94 3.27 1.04 24.40
N LYS A 95 4.54 0.78 24.04
CA LYS A 95 5.39 1.79 23.36
C LYS A 95 4.88 2.13 21.96
N ILE A 96 4.32 1.15 21.24
CA ILE A 96 3.72 1.38 19.92
C ILE A 96 2.44 2.22 20.07
N LYS A 97 1.57 1.86 21.02
CA LYS A 97 0.34 2.61 21.33
C LYS A 97 0.60 4.05 21.76
N ALA A 98 1.68 4.27 22.52
CA ALA A 98 2.08 5.58 23.02
C ALA A 98 2.68 6.51 21.94
N ARG A 99 2.87 6.04 20.70
CA ARG A 99 3.38 6.89 19.62
C ARG A 99 2.39 7.99 19.26
N ASN A 100 2.94 9.08 18.72
CA ASN A 100 2.14 10.16 18.17
C ASN A 100 1.10 9.62 17.16
N GLY A 101 -0.14 10.10 17.26
CA GLY A 101 -1.24 9.67 16.39
C GLY A 101 -0.93 9.80 14.89
N TRP A 102 -0.18 10.83 14.48
CA TRP A 102 0.26 10.99 13.09
C TRP A 102 1.21 9.89 12.63
N VAL A 103 2.10 9.43 13.50
CA VAL A 103 3.04 8.35 13.17
C VAL A 103 2.26 7.05 12.94
N ARG A 104 1.29 6.76 13.81
CA ARG A 104 0.39 5.60 13.69
C ARG A 104 -0.48 5.71 12.43
N TYR A 105 -1.06 6.89 12.18
CA TYR A 105 -1.85 7.18 10.99
C TYR A 105 -1.03 7.05 9.70
N THR A 106 0.23 7.49 9.67
CA THR A 106 1.09 7.36 8.49
C THR A 106 1.44 5.89 8.22
N THR A 107 1.80 5.11 9.24
CA THR A 107 1.98 3.65 9.09
C THR A 107 0.74 2.99 8.52
N TRP A 108 -0.43 3.40 9.03
CA TRP A 108 -1.71 2.91 8.56
C TRP A 108 -2.04 3.38 7.13
N ALA A 109 -1.79 4.64 6.77
CA ALA A 109 -2.04 5.17 5.44
C ALA A 109 -1.10 4.54 4.40
N LEU A 110 0.13 4.21 4.81
CA LEU A 110 1.06 3.44 4.00
C LEU A 110 0.59 2.01 3.75
N TYR A 111 -0.34 1.44 4.53
CA TYR A 111 -0.99 0.17 4.19
C TYR A 111 -2.02 0.31 3.05
N VAL A 112 -2.66 1.48 2.94
CA VAL A 112 -3.66 1.75 1.91
C VAL A 112 -3.04 1.71 0.51
N VAL A 113 -1.81 2.21 0.37
CA VAL A 113 -1.14 2.29 -0.93
C VAL A 113 -0.89 0.89 -1.52
N PRO A 114 -0.31 -0.08 -0.79
CA PRO A 114 -0.19 -1.45 -1.26
C PRO A 114 -1.54 -2.20 -1.37
N ALA A 115 -2.47 -2.01 -0.42
CA ALA A 115 -3.80 -2.65 -0.46
C ALA A 115 -4.58 -2.29 -1.73
N THR A 116 -4.40 -1.06 -2.21
CA THR A 116 -5.08 -0.56 -3.41
C THR A 116 -4.46 -1.06 -4.71
N CYS A 117 -3.22 -1.56 -4.66
CA CYS A 117 -2.55 -2.15 -5.82
C CYS A 117 -3.12 -3.52 -6.21
N VAL A 118 -3.73 -4.27 -5.29
CA VAL A 118 -4.41 -5.55 -5.57
C VAL A 118 -5.55 -5.35 -6.58
N TYR A 119 -6.21 -4.20 -6.52
CA TYR A 119 -7.40 -3.90 -7.32
C TYR A 119 -7.12 -3.30 -8.71
N CYS A 120 -5.85 -3.00 -9.05
CA CYS A 120 -5.54 -2.18 -10.23
C CYS A 120 -4.81 -2.90 -11.39
N GLN A 121 -4.65 -4.23 -11.38
CA GLN A 121 -3.60 -4.85 -12.24
C GLN A 121 -4.12 -5.86 -13.27
N VAL A 122 -3.81 -5.59 -14.55
CA VAL A 122 -4.32 -6.29 -15.76
C VAL A 122 -3.25 -7.14 -16.45
N THR A 123 -1.97 -7.01 -16.11
CA THR A 123 -0.86 -7.76 -16.73
C THR A 123 -0.28 -8.83 -15.80
N CYS A 124 -0.21 -10.08 -16.24
CA CYS A 124 0.06 -11.24 -15.37
C CYS A 124 1.54 -11.50 -15.00
N SER A 125 2.57 -10.85 -15.57
CA SER A 125 3.95 -11.36 -15.39
C SER A 125 4.80 -10.61 -14.35
N GLN A 126 4.77 -9.27 -14.32
CA GLN A 126 5.56 -8.47 -13.37
C GLN A 126 4.78 -8.08 -12.11
N HIS A 127 3.47 -8.30 -12.10
CA HIS A 127 2.54 -7.71 -11.13
C HIS A 127 1.96 -8.72 -10.14
N ILE A 128 2.00 -10.02 -10.47
CA ILE A 128 1.52 -11.10 -9.58
C ILE A 128 2.19 -11.03 -8.22
N ILE A 129 3.50 -10.74 -8.15
CA ILE A 129 4.21 -10.78 -6.88
C ILE A 129 3.77 -9.64 -5.95
N ASN A 130 3.46 -8.45 -6.49
CA ASN A 130 2.87 -7.36 -5.69
C ASN A 130 1.51 -7.78 -5.13
N SER A 131 0.67 -8.42 -5.95
CA SER A 131 -0.60 -8.99 -5.49
C SER A 131 -0.41 -10.10 -4.45
N VAL A 132 0.61 -10.95 -4.59
CA VAL A 132 0.94 -12.02 -3.62
C VAL A 132 1.41 -11.46 -2.29
N ILE A 133 2.29 -10.44 -2.30
CA ILE A 133 2.73 -9.74 -1.08
C ILE A 133 1.52 -9.17 -0.33
N MET A 134 0.54 -8.66 -1.08
CA MET A 134 -0.63 -8.04 -0.49
C MET A 134 -1.71 -9.00 -0.05
N LEU A 135 -1.97 -10.04 -0.82
CA LEU A 135 -2.81 -11.16 -0.39
C LEU A 135 -2.20 -11.80 0.84
N PHE A 136 -0.86 -11.91 0.92
CA PHE A 136 -0.19 -12.35 2.13
C PHE A 136 -0.50 -11.42 3.32
N GLU A 137 -0.38 -10.10 3.18
CA GLU A 137 -0.70 -9.17 4.27
C GLU A 137 -2.20 -9.13 4.62
N LEU A 138 -3.10 -9.34 3.65
CA LEU A 138 -4.55 -9.42 3.91
C LEU A 138 -4.95 -10.72 4.60
N VAL A 139 -4.35 -11.86 4.19
CA VAL A 139 -4.67 -13.18 4.75
C VAL A 139 -3.99 -13.37 6.10
N PHE A 140 -2.69 -13.04 6.18
CA PHE A 140 -1.90 -13.29 7.38
C PHE A 140 -1.85 -12.08 8.31
N GLY A 141 -2.03 -10.86 7.84
CA GLY A 141 -2.20 -9.71 8.72
C GLY A 141 -3.60 -9.67 9.34
N ARG A 142 -3.75 -8.85 10.38
CA ARG A 142 -5.06 -8.60 11.01
C ARG A 142 -5.70 -7.29 10.54
N VAL A 143 -5.15 -6.67 9.50
CA VAL A 143 -5.61 -5.35 9.07
C VAL A 143 -6.97 -5.49 8.39
N PRO A 144 -8.06 -4.94 8.96
CA PRO A 144 -9.37 -5.07 8.35
C PRO A 144 -9.38 -4.31 7.02
N LEU A 145 -10.05 -4.90 6.01
CA LEU A 145 -10.39 -4.20 4.79
C LEU A 145 -11.42 -3.11 5.12
N ALA A 146 -10.96 -1.95 5.58
CA ALA A 146 -11.88 -0.91 6.03
C ALA A 146 -12.36 -0.10 4.81
N TYR A 147 -13.67 -0.04 4.58
CA TYR A 147 -14.22 0.82 3.51
C TYR A 147 -13.93 2.31 3.75
N CYS A 148 -13.54 2.71 4.97
CA CYS A 148 -13.07 4.07 5.26
C CYS A 148 -11.79 4.46 4.49
N HIS A 149 -11.06 3.49 3.91
CA HIS A 149 -9.92 3.76 3.04
C HIS A 149 -10.33 4.23 1.65
N PHE A 150 -11.58 3.98 1.23
CA PHE A 150 -12.04 4.23 -0.13
C PHE A 150 -11.91 5.70 -0.57
N PRO A 151 -12.22 6.73 0.25
CA PRO A 151 -12.04 8.12 -0.17
C PRO A 151 -10.58 8.51 -0.41
N LEU A 152 -9.66 8.07 0.46
CA LEU A 152 -8.22 8.32 0.27
C LEU A 152 -7.71 7.61 -0.98
N PHE A 153 -8.10 6.35 -1.14
CA PHE A 153 -7.77 5.57 -2.33
C PHE A 153 -8.29 6.24 -3.61
N LEU A 154 -9.55 6.65 -3.63
CA LEU A 154 -10.17 7.34 -4.76
C LEU A 154 -9.42 8.64 -5.06
N THR A 155 -9.05 9.40 -4.03
CA THR A 155 -8.26 10.63 -4.19
C THR A 155 -6.92 10.36 -4.85
N ILE A 156 -6.15 9.38 -4.36
CA ILE A 156 -4.86 9.00 -4.95
C ILE A 156 -5.03 8.54 -6.40
N SER A 157 -6.06 7.75 -6.67
CA SER A 157 -6.37 7.24 -8.02
C SER A 157 -6.73 8.37 -8.98
N LEU A 158 -7.51 9.36 -8.53
CA LEU A 158 -7.87 10.54 -9.33
C LEU A 158 -6.66 11.44 -9.58
N LEU A 159 -5.80 11.66 -8.58
CA LEU A 159 -4.55 12.40 -8.75
C LEU A 159 -3.63 11.69 -9.75
N PHE A 160 -3.54 10.37 -9.67
CA PHE A 160 -2.76 9.58 -10.59
C PHE A 160 -3.31 9.64 -12.02
N LEU A 161 -4.63 9.52 -12.18
CA LEU A 161 -5.31 9.70 -13.47
C LEU A 161 -5.04 11.09 -14.05
N ALA A 162 -5.09 12.14 -13.22
CA ALA A 162 -4.77 13.51 -13.65
C ALA A 162 -3.33 13.62 -14.17
N ILE A 163 -2.37 13.00 -13.46
CA ILE A 163 -0.96 12.96 -13.91
C ILE A 163 -0.83 12.20 -15.23
N ALA A 164 -1.51 11.05 -15.40
CA ALA A 164 -1.48 10.28 -16.64
C ALA A 164 -2.04 11.08 -17.84
N VAL A 165 -3.08 11.88 -17.62
CA VAL A 165 -3.64 12.78 -18.64
C VAL A 165 -2.65 13.90 -18.99
N VAL A 166 -1.99 14.52 -18.00
CA VAL A 166 -0.95 15.53 -18.24
C VAL A 166 0.22 14.93 -19.03
N PHE A 167 0.65 13.72 -18.68
CA PHE A 167 1.70 12.99 -19.39
C PHE A 167 1.31 12.74 -20.86
N HIS A 168 0.08 12.28 -21.11
CA HIS A 168 -0.42 12.08 -22.47
C HIS A 168 -0.46 13.39 -23.26
N ALA A 169 -0.94 14.48 -22.65
CA ALA A 169 -0.97 15.79 -23.30
C ALA A 169 0.41 16.31 -23.70
N GLN A 170 1.47 15.94 -22.94
CA GLN A 170 2.84 16.37 -23.21
C GLN A 170 3.57 15.46 -24.21
N THR A 171 3.31 14.16 -24.18
CA THR A 171 4.10 13.16 -24.94
C THR A 171 3.35 12.57 -26.13
N GLY A 172 2.03 12.72 -26.19
CA GLY A 172 1.17 12.02 -27.14
C GLY A 172 1.00 10.52 -26.84
N VAL A 173 1.57 10.01 -25.73
CA VAL A 173 1.57 8.59 -25.38
C VAL A 173 0.82 8.38 -24.07
N TRP A 174 -0.05 7.37 -24.02
CA TRP A 174 -0.73 6.99 -22.78
C TRP A 174 0.21 6.18 -21.88
N SER A 175 0.23 6.50 -20.58
CA SER A 175 0.98 5.73 -19.58
C SER A 175 0.44 4.30 -19.43
N TYR A 176 -0.84 4.08 -19.73
CA TYR A 176 -1.47 2.76 -19.78
C TYR A 176 -2.33 2.63 -21.02
N GLU A 177 -2.27 1.46 -21.64
CA GLU A 177 -3.08 1.16 -22.83
C GLU A 177 -4.59 1.18 -22.53
N PHE A 178 -5.01 0.87 -21.30
CA PHE A 178 -6.43 0.89 -20.95
C PHE A 178 -7.04 2.30 -20.86
N LEU A 179 -6.20 3.34 -20.74
CA LEU A 179 -6.65 4.73 -20.78
C LEU A 179 -6.89 5.21 -22.21
N ASP A 180 -6.39 4.47 -23.20
CA ASP A 180 -6.52 4.81 -24.61
C ASP A 180 -7.89 4.39 -25.15
N THR A 181 -8.85 5.33 -25.09
CA THR A 181 -10.21 5.12 -25.61
C THR A 181 -10.28 5.06 -27.14
N SER A 182 -9.17 5.30 -27.85
CA SER A 182 -9.11 5.13 -29.31
C SER A 182 -8.97 3.66 -29.73
N ARG A 183 -8.60 2.77 -28.82
CA ARG A 183 -8.44 1.33 -29.10
C ARG A 183 -9.79 0.61 -29.17
N ASN A 184 -9.84 -0.43 -30.01
CA ASN A 184 -11.01 -1.30 -30.06
C ASN A 184 -11.16 -2.05 -28.72
N MET A 185 -12.41 -2.20 -28.25
CA MET A 185 -12.75 -2.82 -26.96
C MET A 185 -12.17 -2.12 -25.72
N TRP A 186 -11.88 -0.81 -25.76
CA TRP A 186 -11.46 -0.04 -24.59
C TRP A 186 -12.39 -0.26 -23.37
N TRP A 187 -13.69 -0.38 -23.60
CA TRP A 187 -14.71 -0.60 -22.56
C TRP A 187 -14.49 -1.89 -21.76
N ALA A 188 -13.88 -2.92 -22.36
CA ALA A 188 -13.63 -4.19 -21.68
C ALA A 188 -12.60 -4.03 -20.56
N TYR A 189 -11.63 -3.11 -20.72
CA TYR A 189 -10.69 -2.79 -19.65
C TYR A 189 -11.39 -2.12 -18.47
N TYR A 190 -12.28 -1.15 -18.70
CA TYR A 190 -13.03 -0.49 -17.63
C TYR A 190 -13.99 -1.45 -16.92
N LEU A 191 -14.61 -2.37 -17.67
CA LEU A 191 -15.46 -3.42 -17.11
C LEU A 191 -14.63 -4.38 -16.24
N GLY A 192 -13.46 -4.82 -16.72
CA GLY A 192 -12.55 -5.67 -15.97
C GLY A 192 -12.06 -5.01 -14.67
N VAL A 193 -11.67 -3.73 -14.74
CA VAL A 193 -11.29 -2.93 -13.57
C VAL A 193 -12.47 -2.80 -12.60
N SER A 194 -13.68 -2.48 -13.07
CA SER A 194 -14.84 -2.30 -12.21
C SER A 194 -15.24 -3.60 -11.48
N VAL A 195 -15.21 -4.74 -12.18
CA VAL A 195 -15.47 -6.04 -11.58
C VAL A 195 -14.41 -6.37 -10.52
N LEU A 196 -13.14 -6.09 -10.81
CA LEU A 196 -12.05 -6.30 -9.86
C LEU A 196 -12.20 -5.44 -8.60
N PHE A 197 -12.66 -4.19 -8.73
CA PHE A 197 -12.85 -3.26 -7.60
C PHE A 197 -14.08 -3.54 -6.72
N VAL A 198 -15.09 -4.22 -7.27
CA VAL A 198 -16.37 -4.48 -6.58
C VAL A 198 -16.38 -5.85 -5.89
N LEU A 199 -15.55 -6.79 -6.35
CA LEU A 199 -15.38 -8.12 -5.78
C LEU A 199 -14.25 -8.17 -4.73
#